data_AF-A0A0N0XY65-F1
#
_entry.id   AF-A0A0N0XY65-F1
#
_cell.length_a   1.000
_cell.length_b   1.000
_cell.length_c   1.000
_cell.angle_alpha   90.00
_cell.angle_beta   90.00
_cell.angle_gamma   90.00
#
_symmetry.space_group_name_H-M   'P 1'
#
loop_
_entity.id
_entity.type
_entity.pdbx_description
1 polymer ?
#
loop_
_entity_poly.entity_id
_entity_poly.type
_entity_poly.pdbx_seq_one_letter_code
_entity_poly.pdbx_strand_id
1 'polypeptide(L)'
;MTAAALLEILDDLRARPHAPDRAPVQHAALGYLTALVREGLDLDEQEPIPDDRPIGEVGVDSLLALELGDRIAEDIGVTLSAETLADQPTLRELADRLAAEVPAAAA
;
A
#
# COMPACT_ATOMS: atom_id res chain seq x y z
N MET A 1 -10.36 -1.44 -4.81
CA MET A 1 -10.17 -0.36 -3.82
C MET A 1 -9.33 0.71 -4.47
N THR A 2 -9.66 1.99 -4.33
CA THR A 2 -8.94 3.11 -4.99
C THR A 2 -8.13 3.90 -3.96
N ALA A 3 -7.16 4.69 -4.42
CA ALA A 3 -6.42 5.64 -3.57
C ALA A 3 -7.37 6.56 -2.78
N ALA A 4 -8.44 7.03 -3.41
CA ALA A 4 -9.44 7.88 -2.78
C ALA A 4 -10.12 7.21 -1.57
N ALA A 5 -10.46 5.92 -1.68
CA ALA A 5 -11.06 5.17 -0.59
C ALA A 5 -10.09 4.99 0.60
N LEU A 6 -8.80 4.80 0.31
CA LEU A 6 -7.77 4.77 1.34
C LEU A 6 -7.66 6.12 2.04
N LEU A 7 -7.52 7.22 1.28
CA LEU A 7 -7.41 8.58 1.80
C LEU A 7 -8.60 8.99 2.69
N GLU A 8 -9.82 8.62 2.31
CA GLU A 8 -11.03 8.90 3.10
C GLU A 8 -10.97 8.22 4.48
N ILE A 9 -10.50 6.96 4.52
CA ILE A 9 -10.28 6.23 5.78
C ILE A 9 -9.19 6.88 6.62
N LEU A 10 -8.11 7.37 5.98
CA LEU A 10 -7.05 8.09 6.71
C LEU A 10 -7.56 9.39 7.32
N ASP A 11 -8.40 10.12 6.60
CA ASP A 11 -8.95 11.39 7.06
C ASP A 11 -9.89 11.20 8.28
N ASP A 12 -10.78 10.21 8.25
CA ASP A 12 -11.64 9.91 9.41
C ASP A 12 -10.83 9.48 10.64
N LEU A 13 -9.72 8.74 10.45
CA LEU A 13 -8.83 8.37 11.55
C LEU A 13 -7.99 9.52 12.10
N ARG A 14 -7.57 10.46 11.25
CA ARG A 14 -6.93 11.71 11.69
C ARG A 14 -7.92 12.56 12.49
N ALA A 15 -9.18 12.61 12.07
CA ALA A 15 -10.25 13.30 12.81
C ALA A 15 -10.59 12.62 14.15
N ARG A 16 -10.23 11.33 14.32
CA ARG A 16 -10.48 10.53 15.53
C ARG A 16 -9.19 9.87 16.05
N PRO A 17 -8.26 10.64 16.63
CA PRO A 17 -6.90 10.19 16.97
C PRO A 17 -6.81 9.10 18.06
N HIS A 18 -7.94 8.61 18.57
CA HIS A 18 -8.05 7.57 19.60
C HIS A 18 -8.63 6.24 19.09
N ALA A 19 -8.73 6.01 17.78
CA ALA A 19 -9.14 4.71 17.26
C ALA A 19 -8.01 3.66 17.45
N PRO A 20 -8.20 2.63 18.30
CA PRO A 20 -7.16 1.62 18.55
C PRO A 20 -7.04 0.60 17.41
N ASP A 21 -7.98 0.59 16.46
CA ASP A 21 -8.05 -0.41 15.40
C ASP A 21 -7.48 0.14 14.08
N ARG A 22 -6.29 -0.36 13.72
CA ARG A 22 -5.62 -0.07 12.44
C ARG A 22 -6.04 -1.04 11.33
N ALA A 23 -6.78 -2.11 11.65
CA ALA A 23 -7.19 -3.11 10.68
C ALA A 23 -7.96 -2.51 9.49
N PRO A 24 -8.84 -1.49 9.65
CA PRO A 24 -9.48 -0.84 8.50
C PRO A 24 -8.48 -0.16 7.55
N VAL A 25 -7.44 0.50 8.08
CA VAL A 25 -6.39 1.14 7.27
C VAL A 25 -5.55 0.10 6.57
N GLN A 26 -5.10 -0.91 7.31
CA GLN A 26 -4.30 -1.99 6.77
C GLN A 26 -5.05 -2.70 5.64
N HIS A 27 -6.34 -3.00 5.84
CA HIS A 27 -7.18 -3.62 4.83
C HIS A 27 -7.35 -2.73 3.58
N ALA A 28 -7.57 -1.43 3.77
CA ALA A 28 -7.68 -0.49 2.66
C ALA A 28 -6.36 -0.31 1.91
N ALA A 29 -5.24 -0.24 2.63
CA ALA A 29 -3.89 -0.14 2.07
C ALA A 29 -3.54 -1.39 1.27
N LEU A 30 -3.84 -2.57 1.81
CA LEU A 30 -3.68 -3.83 1.09
C LEU A 30 -4.53 -3.84 -0.19
N GLY A 31 -5.80 -3.46 -0.10
CA GLY A 31 -6.67 -3.39 -1.28
C GLY A 31 -6.19 -2.40 -2.35
N TYR A 32 -5.56 -1.29 -1.94
CA TYR A 32 -4.95 -0.32 -2.84
C TYR A 32 -3.69 -0.88 -3.51
N LEU A 33 -2.77 -1.45 -2.73
CA LEU A 33 -1.53 -2.06 -3.23
C LEU A 33 -1.82 -3.21 -4.20
N THR A 34 -2.79 -4.07 -3.87
CA THR A 34 -3.24 -5.15 -4.76
C THR A 34 -3.80 -4.61 -6.08
N ALA A 35 -4.51 -3.48 -6.06
CA ALA A 35 -5.01 -2.85 -7.27
C ALA A 35 -3.88 -2.31 -8.16
N LEU A 36 -2.87 -1.67 -7.56
CA LEU A 36 -1.71 -1.18 -8.29
C LEU A 36 -0.89 -2.32 -8.92
N VAL A 37 -0.65 -3.39 -8.16
CA VAL A 37 0.08 -4.57 -8.70
C VAL A 37 -0.70 -5.22 -9.82
N ARG A 38 -2.03 -5.34 -9.67
CA ARG A 38 -2.90 -5.86 -10.72
C ARG A 38 -2.80 -5.04 -12.00
N GLU A 39 -2.87 -3.71 -11.88
CA GLU A 39 -2.74 -2.79 -13.01
C GLU A 39 -1.36 -2.90 -13.68
N GLY A 40 -0.28 -2.90 -12.89
CA GLY A 40 1.08 -2.98 -13.41
C GLY A 40 1.45 -4.31 -14.07
N LEU A 41 0.80 -5.40 -13.65
CA LEU A 41 1.00 -6.74 -14.23
C LEU A 41 -0.05 -7.11 -15.29
N ASP A 42 -0.97 -6.21 -15.63
CA ASP A 42 -2.09 -6.44 -16.56
C ASP A 42 -2.90 -7.71 -16.19
N LEU A 43 -3.12 -7.92 -14.89
CA LEU A 43 -3.82 -9.08 -14.36
C LEU A 43 -5.34 -8.87 -14.31
N ASP A 44 -6.09 -9.94 -14.52
CA ASP A 44 -7.54 -9.93 -14.39
C ASP A 44 -7.99 -9.70 -12.93
N GLU A 45 -9.19 -9.13 -12.76
CA GLU A 45 -9.78 -8.87 -11.44
C GLU A 45 -9.99 -10.13 -10.59
N GLN A 46 -10.15 -11.27 -11.27
CA GLN A 46 -10.37 -12.58 -10.67
C GLN A 46 -9.07 -13.31 -10.31
N GLU A 47 -7.92 -12.83 -10.81
CA GLU A 47 -6.62 -13.44 -10.54
C GLU A 47 -6.24 -13.17 -9.07
N PRO A 48 -6.03 -14.24 -8.26
CA PRO A 48 -5.64 -14.08 -6.88
C PRO A 48 -4.17 -13.65 -6.79
N ILE A 49 -3.94 -12.54 -6.09
CA ILE A 49 -2.61 -12.01 -5.80
C ILE A 49 -2.29 -12.36 -4.34
N PRO A 50 -1.31 -13.24 -4.06
CA PRO A 50 -0.95 -13.58 -2.69
C PRO A 50 -0.34 -12.37 -1.97
N ASP A 51 -0.87 -12.06 -0.79
CA ASP A 51 -0.44 -10.90 0.00
C ASP A 51 0.69 -11.20 0.99
N ASP A 52 1.00 -12.48 1.16
CA ASP A 52 1.97 -13.05 2.09
C ASP A 52 3.27 -13.49 1.40
N ARG A 53 3.41 -13.20 0.10
CA ARG A 53 4.61 -13.50 -0.69
C ARG A 53 5.37 -12.22 -1.05
N PRO A 54 6.71 -12.30 -1.12
CA PRO A 54 7.53 -11.21 -1.62
C PRO A 54 6.98 -10.70 -2.95
N ILE A 55 6.86 -9.39 -3.13
CA ILE A 55 6.33 -8.81 -4.37
C ILE A 55 7.09 -9.31 -5.62
N GLY A 56 8.39 -9.62 -5.49
CA GLY A 56 9.20 -10.22 -6.55
C GLY A 56 8.72 -11.60 -7.01
N GLU A 57 8.18 -12.42 -6.08
CA GLU A 57 7.63 -13.73 -6.42
C GLU A 57 6.24 -13.65 -7.08
N VAL A 58 5.57 -12.51 -6.93
CA VAL A 58 4.26 -12.23 -7.53
C VAL A 58 4.39 -11.66 -8.95
N GLY A 59 5.62 -11.37 -9.39
CA GLY A 59 5.93 -10.84 -10.72
C GLY A 59 6.29 -9.35 -10.71
N VAL A 60 6.31 -8.69 -9.55
CA VAL A 60 6.76 -7.29 -9.43
C VAL A 60 8.27 -7.23 -9.58
N ASP A 61 8.73 -6.79 -10.74
CA ASP A 61 10.15 -6.53 -10.98
C ASP A 61 10.60 -5.19 -10.36
N SER A 62 11.88 -4.85 -10.55
CA SER A 62 12.45 -3.62 -9.99
C SER A 62 11.85 -2.34 -10.58
N LEU A 63 11.43 -2.34 -11.85
CA LEU A 63 10.82 -1.16 -12.47
C LEU A 63 9.43 -0.96 -11.91
N LEU A 64 8.62 -2.02 -11.87
CA LEU A 64 7.28 -1.95 -11.31
C LEU A 64 7.33 -1.62 -9.80
N ALA A 65 8.32 -2.12 -9.05
CA ALA A 65 8.49 -1.75 -7.65
C ALA A 65 8.75 -0.25 -7.46
N LEU A 66 9.54 0.37 -8.34
CA LEU A 66 9.78 1.82 -8.33
C LEU A 66 8.51 2.60 -8.71
N GLU A 67 7.81 2.18 -9.77
CA GLU A 67 6.55 2.79 -10.19
C GLU A 67 5.48 2.73 -9.08
N LEU A 68 5.39 1.60 -8.36
CA LEU A 68 4.54 1.47 -7.17
C LEU A 68 4.94 2.49 -6.10
N GLY A 69 6.22 2.63 -5.81
CA GLY A 69 6.74 3.59 -4.84
C GLY A 69 6.38 5.04 -5.21
N ASP A 70 6.58 5.41 -6.47
CA ASP A 70 6.23 6.73 -7.00
C ASP A 70 4.72 6.97 -6.89
N ARG A 71 3.89 6.00 -7.30
CA ARG A 71 2.43 6.11 -7.23
C ARG A 71 1.93 6.24 -5.79
N ILE A 72 2.51 5.51 -4.84
CA ILE A 72 2.20 5.64 -3.40
C ILE A 72 2.57 7.05 -2.90
N ALA A 73 3.72 7.58 -3.29
CA ALA A 73 4.12 8.93 -2.92
C ALA A 73 3.18 10.00 -3.49
N GLU A 74 2.75 9.85 -4.74
CA GLU A 74 1.80 10.75 -5.41
C GLU A 74 0.40 10.69 -4.79
N ASP A 75 -0.14 9.49 -4.61
CA ASP A 75 -1.54 9.30 -4.25
C ASP A 75 -1.79 9.50 -2.74
N ILE A 76 -0.85 9.10 -1.87
CA ILE A 76 -1.04 9.15 -0.42
C ILE A 76 0.02 9.92 0.35
N GLY A 77 1.03 10.48 -0.33
CA GLY A 77 2.07 11.31 0.29
C GLY A 77 3.09 10.53 1.13
N VAL A 78 3.13 9.20 1.00
CA VAL A 78 4.08 8.34 1.71
C VAL A 78 5.18 7.91 0.76
N THR A 79 6.43 8.23 1.09
CA THR A 79 7.59 7.80 0.30
C THR A 79 8.17 6.51 0.87
N LEU A 80 8.25 5.47 0.03
CA LEU A 80 8.97 4.24 0.37
C LEU A 80 10.44 4.38 -0.02
N SER A 81 11.35 4.06 0.90
CA SER A 81 12.80 4.07 0.63
C SER A 81 13.16 3.03 -0.43
N ALA A 82 14.16 3.33 -1.27
CA ALA A 82 14.69 2.37 -2.24
C ALA A 82 15.15 1.05 -1.59
N GLU A 83 15.73 1.12 -0.38
CA GLU A 83 16.11 -0.06 0.41
C GLU A 83 14.91 -0.96 0.71
N THR A 84 13.78 -0.36 1.10
CA THR A 84 12.53 -1.09 1.37
C THR A 84 12.01 -1.79 0.13
N LEU A 85 12.04 -1.14 -1.03
CA LEU A 85 11.56 -1.76 -2.27
C LEU A 85 12.54 -2.85 -2.75
N ALA A 86 13.84 -2.66 -2.51
CA ALA A 86 14.88 -3.63 -2.85
C ALA A 86 14.80 -4.92 -2.03
N ASP A 87 14.33 -4.84 -0.77
CA ASP A 87 14.09 -6.02 0.09
C ASP A 87 12.89 -6.88 -0.39
N GLN A 88 12.17 -6.44 -1.43
CA GLN A 88 11.00 -7.13 -1.99
C GLN A 88 9.98 -7.58 -0.91
N PRO A 89 9.44 -6.66 -0.11
CA PRO A 89 8.50 -6.98 0.95
C PRO A 89 7.24 -7.63 0.38
N THR A 90 6.45 -8.24 1.25
CA THR A 90 5.10 -8.70 0.93
C THR A 90 4.13 -7.51 0.83
N LEU A 91 2.99 -7.69 0.15
CA LEU A 91 1.94 -6.67 0.12
C LEU A 91 1.37 -6.39 1.51
N ARG A 92 1.32 -7.41 2.37
CA ARG A 92 0.90 -7.28 3.77
C ARG A 92 1.87 -6.40 4.56
N GLU A 93 3.18 -6.61 4.44
CA GLU A 93 4.19 -5.79 5.11
C GLU A 93 4.16 -4.33 4.62
N LEU A 94 3.95 -4.12 3.32
CA LEU A 94 3.75 -2.78 2.79
C LEU A 94 2.48 -2.13 3.34
N ALA A 95 1.36 -2.85 3.39
CA ALA A 95 0.11 -2.35 3.96
C ALA A 95 0.25 -2.00 5.45
N ASP A 96 0.98 -2.80 6.22
CA ASP A 96 1.31 -2.53 7.62
C ASP A 96 2.12 -1.26 7.79
N ARG A 97 3.15 -1.07 6.95
CA ARG A 97 3.97 0.14 6.96
C ARG A 97 3.14 1.37 6.60
N LEU A 98 2.33 1.30 5.55
CA LEU A 98 1.42 2.39 5.20
C LEU A 98 0.48 2.71 6.36
N ALA A 99 -0.12 1.71 7.00
CA ALA A 99 -0.99 1.93 8.16
C ALA A 99 -0.27 2.55 9.37
N ALA A 100 1.04 2.28 9.52
CA ALA A 100 1.89 2.79 10.59
C ALA A 100 2.42 4.22 10.33
N GLU A 101 2.63 4.62 9.07
CA GLU A 101 3.06 5.98 8.67
C GLU A 101 1.90 7.00 8.68
N VAL A 102 0.67 6.49 8.49
CA VAL A 102 -0.55 7.29 8.40
C VAL A 102 -0.99 8.11 9.64
N PRO A 103 -0.55 7.87 10.90
CA PRO A 103 -0.88 8.73 12.03
C PRO A 103 0.11 9.86 12.35
N ALA A 104 1.17 10.09 11.56
CA ALA A 104 2.20 11.08 11.89
C ALA A 104 2.40 12.20 10.85
N ALA A 105 1.52 12.34 9.87
CA ALA A 105 1.51 13.51 8.98
C ALA A 105 0.73 14.67 9.61
N ALA A 106 1.26 15.20 10.72
CA ALA A 106 0.91 16.51 11.26
C ALA A 106 2.16 17.11 11.93
N ALA A 107 3.01 17.73 11.12
CA ALA A 107 3.95 18.76 11.53
C ALA A 107 3.75 19.98 10.63
#